data_AF-A0A0T2MPP6-F1
#
_entry.id   AF-A0A0T2MPP6-F1
#
_cell.length_a   1.000
_cell.length_b   1.000
_cell.length_c   1.000
_cell.angle_alpha   90.00
_cell.angle_beta   90.00
_cell.angle_gamma   90.00
#
_symmetry.space_group_name_H-M   'P 1'
#
loop_
_entity.id
_entity.type
_entity.pdbx_description
1 polymer ?
#
loop_
_entity_poly.entity_id
_entity_poly.type
_entity_poly.pdbx_seq_one_letter_code
_entity_poly.pdbx_strand_id
1 'polypeptide(L)'
;MAAIEVSLRAIGAFYVFAGIVGMRALVMDHLMDQMLAAITLKPIPANEHRRRWLLGGSVLAVGMGGMALIVLSLWSVPLFLFGAATQAFYLVWARTAFPVDGDTERKGRSQTVQAALLYGVATVLVCAAALAGWLHPWLDPWAALIPTAGLALLALVGRHFLWRGHAESFQPVNDNDPPERSIPPVHRVRLQPSWHGFPLLDADTGMGVTYDDYVPEDLGDRIYAWAHAFHAGDDHIVQEFWCQFPDAEAETAHRAEGHAIALALVGIFGAGNVEGPIYPADIRYGKADQSRP
;
A
#
# COMPACT_ATOMS: atom_id res chain seq x y z
N MET A 1 -20.70 43.47 -3.61
CA MET A 1 -20.11 42.55 -4.60
C MET A 1 -18.88 41.85 -4.04
N ALA A 2 -17.81 42.55 -3.68
CA ALA A 2 -16.57 41.94 -3.15
C ALA A 2 -16.78 40.93 -1.99
N ALA A 3 -17.61 41.25 -0.99
CA ALA A 3 -17.86 40.34 0.14
C ALA A 3 -18.48 39.00 -0.28
N ILE A 4 -19.42 39.04 -1.23
CA ILE A 4 -20.13 37.86 -1.74
C ILE A 4 -19.18 36.98 -2.56
N GLU A 5 -18.37 37.59 -3.43
CA GLU A 5 -17.35 36.88 -4.20
C GLU A 5 -16.34 36.20 -3.28
N VAL A 6 -15.86 36.90 -2.25
CA VAL A 6 -14.95 36.33 -1.24
C VAL A 6 -15.61 35.15 -0.54
N SER A 7 -16.88 35.24 -0.16
CA SER A 7 -17.61 34.11 0.44
C SER A 7 -17.72 32.92 -0.51
N LEU A 8 -18.07 33.12 -1.79
CA LEU A 8 -18.15 32.04 -2.77
C LEU A 8 -16.79 31.37 -3.00
N ARG A 9 -15.71 32.15 -3.05
CA ARG A 9 -14.35 31.61 -3.17
C ARG A 9 -13.92 30.84 -1.93
N ALA A 10 -14.28 31.31 -0.74
CA ALA A 10 -14.02 30.59 0.51
C ALA A 10 -14.77 29.25 0.56
N ILE A 11 -16.03 29.23 0.11
CA ILE A 11 -16.81 27.99 -0.06
C ILE A 11 -16.11 27.07 -1.07
N GLY A 12 -15.66 27.61 -2.20
CA GLY A 12 -14.90 26.86 -3.21
C GLY A 12 -13.66 26.22 -2.62
N ALA A 13 -12.82 26.98 -1.92
CA ALA A 13 -11.61 26.51 -1.25
C ALA A 13 -11.90 25.41 -0.21
N PHE A 14 -12.98 25.56 0.57
CA PHE A 14 -13.42 24.52 1.49
C PHE A 14 -13.74 23.21 0.78
N TYR A 15 -14.43 23.24 -0.36
CA TYR A 15 -14.77 22.03 -1.10
C TYR A 15 -13.60 21.43 -1.90
N VAL A 16 -12.62 22.24 -2.33
CA VAL A 16 -11.33 21.72 -2.82
C VAL A 16 -10.64 20.93 -1.71
N PHE A 17 -10.54 21.49 -0.52
CA PHE A 17 -9.94 20.83 0.62
C PHE A 17 -10.69 19.54 0.99
N ALA A 18 -12.03 19.58 1.02
CA ALA A 18 -12.86 18.41 1.26
C ALA A 18 -12.64 17.32 0.20
N GLY A 19 -12.49 17.68 -1.08
CA GLY A 19 -12.14 16.77 -2.16
C GLY A 19 -10.79 16.09 -1.92
N ILE A 20 -9.75 16.86 -1.54
CA ILE A 20 -8.41 16.31 -1.25
C ILE A 20 -8.46 15.35 -0.06
N VAL A 21 -9.09 15.75 1.04
CA VAL A 21 -9.21 14.91 2.25
C VAL A 21 -10.02 13.65 1.96
N GLY A 22 -11.15 13.77 1.25
CA GLY A 22 -11.96 12.64 0.85
C GLY A 22 -11.20 11.68 -0.06
N MET A 23 -10.36 12.20 -0.96
CA MET A 23 -9.55 11.39 -1.86
C MET A 23 -8.51 10.60 -1.08
N ARG A 24 -7.79 11.26 -0.16
CA ARG A 24 -6.85 10.61 0.74
C ARG A 24 -7.53 9.53 1.59
N ALA A 25 -8.72 9.80 2.10
CA ALA A 25 -9.49 8.82 2.87
C ALA A 25 -9.82 7.58 2.02
N LEU A 26 -10.27 7.76 0.77
CA LEU A 26 -10.54 6.65 -0.15
C LEU A 26 -9.30 5.84 -0.53
N VAL A 27 -8.15 6.50 -0.70
CA VAL A 27 -6.87 5.79 -0.91
C VAL A 27 -6.54 4.94 0.31
N MET A 28 -6.64 5.51 1.52
CA MET A 28 -6.31 4.79 2.75
C MET A 28 -7.28 3.62 3.02
N ASP A 29 -8.58 3.81 2.77
CA ASP A 29 -9.62 2.76 2.84
C ASP A 29 -9.24 1.60 1.91
N HIS A 30 -8.81 1.91 0.68
CA HIS A 30 -8.37 0.89 -0.27
C HIS A 30 -7.13 0.12 0.22
N LEU A 31 -6.12 0.82 0.73
CA LEU A 31 -4.90 0.19 1.23
C LEU A 31 -5.21 -0.72 2.42
N MET A 32 -6.06 -0.28 3.36
CA MET A 32 -6.48 -1.10 4.48
C MET A 32 -7.26 -2.34 4.03
N ASP A 33 -8.16 -2.20 3.06
CA ASP A 33 -8.88 -3.35 2.49
C ASP A 33 -7.93 -4.35 1.82
N GLN A 34 -6.88 -3.87 1.14
CA GLN A 34 -5.86 -4.74 0.55
C GLN A 34 -5.04 -5.47 1.62
N MET A 35 -4.62 -4.77 2.67
CA MET A 35 -3.90 -5.37 3.79
C MET A 35 -4.77 -6.42 4.50
N LEU A 36 -6.06 -6.11 4.75
CA LEU A 36 -7.00 -7.05 5.33
C LEU A 36 -7.25 -8.25 4.42
N ALA A 37 -7.41 -8.05 3.12
CA ALA A 37 -7.55 -9.15 2.17
C ALA A 37 -6.31 -10.04 2.14
N ALA A 38 -5.11 -9.46 2.21
CA ALA A 38 -3.85 -10.21 2.26
C ALA A 38 -3.72 -11.03 3.56
N ILE A 39 -4.10 -10.46 4.71
CA ILE A 39 -4.02 -11.15 6.00
C ILE A 39 -5.11 -12.22 6.13
N THR A 40 -6.33 -11.95 5.68
CA THR A 40 -7.48 -12.84 5.85
C THR A 40 -7.62 -13.88 4.72
N LEU A 41 -6.84 -13.76 3.65
CA LEU A 41 -6.92 -14.55 2.42
C LEU A 41 -8.34 -14.56 1.80
N LYS A 42 -9.15 -13.53 2.09
CA LYS A 42 -10.51 -13.40 1.57
C LYS A 42 -10.56 -12.33 0.49
N PRO A 43 -11.24 -12.58 -0.65
CA PRO A 43 -11.38 -11.59 -1.70
C PRO A 43 -12.23 -10.42 -1.21
N ILE A 44 -11.84 -9.20 -1.61
CA ILE A 44 -12.63 -7.98 -1.37
C ILE A 44 -13.99 -8.14 -2.08
N PRO A 45 -15.11 -7.93 -1.39
CA PRO A 45 -16.43 -8.18 -1.97
C PRO A 45 -16.73 -7.21 -3.12
N ALA A 46 -17.40 -7.70 -4.17
CA ALA A 46 -17.58 -6.96 -5.43
C ALA A 46 -18.42 -5.67 -5.31
N ASN A 47 -19.28 -5.58 -4.29
CA ASN A 47 -20.03 -4.38 -3.95
C ASN A 47 -19.11 -3.23 -3.49
N GLU A 48 -17.97 -3.53 -2.89
CA GLU A 48 -16.99 -2.56 -2.43
C GLU A 48 -16.34 -1.82 -3.60
N HIS A 49 -16.11 -2.52 -4.71
CA HIS A 49 -15.58 -1.89 -5.92
C HIS A 49 -16.55 -0.85 -6.49
N ARG A 50 -17.86 -1.15 -6.51
CA ARG A 50 -18.91 -0.21 -6.96
C ARG A 50 -19.03 0.98 -6.01
N ARG A 51 -19.00 0.72 -4.68
CA ARG A 51 -18.98 1.77 -3.65
C ARG A 51 -17.80 2.71 -3.87
N ARG A 52 -16.60 2.18 -4.08
CA ARG A 52 -15.39 2.98 -4.27
C ARG A 52 -15.42 3.81 -5.53
N TRP A 53 -15.88 3.27 -6.66
CA TRP A 53 -16.05 4.04 -7.89
C TRP A 53 -17.04 5.19 -7.73
N LEU A 54 -18.17 4.94 -7.07
CA LEU A 54 -19.19 5.95 -6.83
C LEU A 54 -18.69 7.05 -5.89
N LEU A 55 -18.05 6.68 -4.78
CA LEU A 55 -17.48 7.64 -3.83
C LEU A 55 -16.31 8.39 -4.44
N GLY A 56 -15.42 7.72 -5.18
CA GLY A 56 -14.32 8.34 -5.91
C GLY A 56 -14.80 9.39 -6.89
N GLY A 57 -15.75 9.04 -7.76
CA GLY A 57 -16.35 9.99 -8.69
C GLY A 57 -17.02 11.17 -7.98
N SER A 58 -17.72 10.92 -6.87
CA SER A 58 -18.36 11.98 -6.07
C SER A 58 -17.33 12.93 -5.45
N VAL A 59 -16.26 12.41 -4.83
CA VAL A 59 -15.21 13.21 -4.18
C VAL A 59 -14.46 14.06 -5.21
N LEU A 60 -14.20 13.49 -6.39
CA LEU A 60 -13.59 14.21 -7.50
C LEU A 60 -14.48 15.35 -8.01
N ALA A 61 -15.78 15.09 -8.18
CA ALA A 61 -16.74 16.12 -8.57
C ALA A 61 -16.83 17.25 -7.52
N VAL A 62 -16.82 16.92 -6.22
CA VAL A 62 -16.80 17.90 -5.12
C VAL A 62 -15.55 18.79 -5.20
N GLY A 63 -14.37 18.18 -5.34
CA GLY A 63 -13.11 18.93 -5.45
C GLY A 63 -13.07 19.83 -6.69
N MET A 64 -13.45 19.30 -7.85
CA MET A 64 -13.51 20.08 -9.10
C MET A 64 -14.58 21.18 -9.05
N GLY A 65 -15.73 20.91 -8.43
CA GLY A 65 -16.77 21.91 -8.20
C GLY A 65 -16.25 23.06 -7.34
N GLY A 66 -15.51 22.74 -6.28
CA GLY A 66 -14.81 23.71 -5.45
C GLY A 66 -13.81 24.56 -6.24
N MET A 67 -12.98 23.94 -7.08
CA MET A 67 -12.02 24.67 -7.93
C MET A 67 -12.76 25.62 -8.89
N ALA A 68 -13.80 25.13 -9.56
CA ALA A 68 -14.63 25.92 -10.46
C ALA A 68 -15.25 27.12 -9.74
N LEU A 69 -15.67 26.94 -8.49
CA LEU A 69 -16.25 28.02 -7.69
C LEU A 69 -15.22 29.07 -7.23
N ILE A 70 -13.95 28.70 -7.01
CA ILE A 70 -12.87 29.66 -6.66
C ILE A 70 -12.67 30.70 -7.77
N VAL A 71 -12.81 30.32 -9.03
CA VAL A 71 -12.77 31.29 -10.15
C VAL A 71 -14.15 31.77 -10.56
N LEU A 72 -15.18 31.45 -9.79
CA LEU A 72 -16.58 31.82 -10.08
C LEU A 72 -17.05 31.31 -11.45
N SER A 73 -16.65 30.12 -11.88
CA SER A 73 -17.04 29.54 -13.17
C SER A 73 -18.44 28.93 -13.14
N LEU A 74 -19.20 29.04 -14.24
CA LEU A 74 -20.49 28.35 -14.40
C LEU A 74 -20.38 26.82 -14.32
N TRP A 75 -19.19 26.25 -14.58
CA TRP A 75 -18.93 24.82 -14.40
C TRP A 75 -19.15 24.34 -12.97
N SER A 76 -19.12 25.23 -11.98
CA SER A 76 -19.45 24.90 -10.59
C SER A 76 -20.87 24.33 -10.45
N VAL A 77 -21.84 24.84 -11.20
CA VAL A 77 -23.24 24.41 -11.10
C VAL A 77 -23.43 22.92 -11.41
N PRO A 78 -23.07 22.41 -12.61
CA PRO A 78 -23.26 20.99 -12.91
C PRO A 78 -22.41 20.07 -12.02
N LEU A 79 -21.22 20.51 -11.58
CA LEU A 79 -20.36 19.72 -10.68
C LEU A 79 -20.95 19.61 -9.28
N PHE A 80 -21.48 20.71 -8.73
CA PHE A 80 -22.18 20.70 -7.46
C PHE A 80 -23.47 19.87 -7.54
N LEU A 81 -24.27 20.02 -8.60
CA LEU A 81 -25.47 19.21 -8.80
C LEU A 81 -25.15 17.72 -8.92
N PHE A 82 -24.10 17.36 -9.68
CA PHE A 82 -23.66 15.98 -9.81
C PHE A 82 -23.23 15.40 -8.45
N GLY A 83 -22.41 16.13 -7.69
CA GLY A 83 -21.99 15.71 -6.34
C GLY A 83 -23.17 15.54 -5.37
N ALA A 84 -24.18 16.40 -5.47
CA ALA A 84 -25.38 16.33 -4.63
C ALA A 84 -26.23 15.12 -5.02
N ALA A 85 -26.39 14.87 -6.32
CA ALA A 85 -27.10 13.70 -6.82
C ALA A 85 -26.42 12.39 -6.42
N THR A 86 -25.08 12.30 -6.51
CA THR A 86 -24.34 11.10 -6.09
C THR A 86 -24.42 10.87 -4.59
N GLN A 87 -24.36 11.92 -3.76
CA GLN A 87 -24.54 11.79 -2.31
C GLN A 87 -25.96 11.37 -1.94
N ALA A 88 -26.98 11.94 -2.57
CA ALA A 88 -28.38 11.55 -2.36
C ALA A 88 -28.61 10.09 -2.77
N PHE A 89 -28.10 9.69 -3.95
CA PHE A 89 -28.16 8.31 -4.42
C PHE A 89 -27.44 7.36 -3.46
N TYR A 90 -26.23 7.71 -3.01
CA TYR A 90 -25.48 6.90 -2.05
C TYR A 90 -26.26 6.71 -0.75
N LEU A 91 -26.86 7.77 -0.20
CA LEU A 91 -27.65 7.66 1.03
C LEU A 91 -28.88 6.77 0.87
N VAL A 92 -29.56 6.81 -0.29
CA VAL A 92 -30.71 5.94 -0.58
C VAL A 92 -30.25 4.49 -0.75
N TRP A 93 -29.21 4.25 -1.55
CA TRP A 93 -28.66 2.91 -1.78
C TRP A 93 -28.10 2.29 -0.50
N ALA A 94 -27.38 3.07 0.29
CA ALA A 94 -26.74 2.59 1.50
C ALA A 94 -27.73 2.27 2.63
N ARG A 95 -29.01 2.70 2.54
CA ARG A 95 -30.06 2.23 3.45
C ARG A 95 -30.43 0.76 3.24
N THR A 96 -30.35 0.27 2.00
CA THR A 96 -30.71 -1.11 1.66
C THR A 96 -29.48 -2.02 1.59
N ALA A 97 -28.35 -1.51 1.11
CA ALA A 97 -27.13 -2.29 0.95
C ALA A 97 -26.33 -2.46 2.25
N PHE A 98 -26.46 -1.54 3.22
CA PHE A 98 -25.70 -1.52 4.47
C PHE A 98 -26.60 -1.12 5.66
N PRO A 99 -27.47 -2.03 6.15
CA PRO A 99 -28.27 -1.79 7.35
C PRO A 99 -27.36 -1.50 8.54
N VAL A 100 -27.82 -0.62 9.44
CA VAL A 100 -27.04 -0.12 10.58
C VAL A 100 -27.28 -1.05 11.76
N ASP A 101 -26.25 -1.81 12.16
CA ASP A 101 -26.35 -2.80 13.24
C ASP A 101 -25.67 -2.34 14.54
N GLY A 102 -24.92 -1.22 14.52
CA GLY A 102 -24.19 -0.69 15.70
C GLY A 102 -24.21 0.83 15.91
N ASP A 103 -23.82 1.26 17.12
CA ASP A 103 -23.76 2.69 17.51
C ASP A 103 -22.67 3.48 16.78
N THR A 104 -21.56 2.84 16.42
CA THR A 104 -20.48 3.43 15.62
C THR A 104 -20.94 3.71 14.19
N GLU A 105 -21.66 2.77 13.58
CA GLU A 105 -22.26 2.91 12.26
C GLU A 105 -23.37 3.97 12.25
N ARG A 106 -24.15 4.08 13.34
CA ARG A 106 -25.15 5.14 13.50
C ARG A 106 -24.51 6.53 13.51
N LYS A 107 -23.38 6.69 14.22
CA LYS A 107 -22.58 7.93 14.20
C LYS A 107 -21.99 8.22 12.82
N GLY A 108 -21.42 7.21 12.14
CA GLY A 108 -20.90 7.39 10.78
C GLY A 108 -22.00 7.79 9.79
N ARG A 109 -23.20 7.21 9.93
CA ARG A 109 -24.37 7.56 9.12
C ARG A 109 -24.84 8.98 9.34
N SER A 110 -24.93 9.43 10.61
CA SER A 110 -25.35 10.79 10.92
C SER A 110 -24.36 11.83 10.41
N GLN A 111 -23.05 11.57 10.51
CA GLN A 111 -22.01 12.42 9.93
C GLN A 111 -22.13 12.51 8.40
N THR A 112 -22.39 11.38 7.72
CA THR A 112 -22.60 11.37 6.26
C THR A 112 -23.83 12.17 5.86
N VAL A 113 -24.93 12.05 6.61
CA VAL A 113 -26.17 12.83 6.36
C VAL A 113 -25.92 14.33 6.59
N GLN A 114 -25.24 14.70 7.66
CA GLN A 114 -24.91 16.11 7.94
C GLN A 114 -24.00 16.70 6.85
N ALA A 115 -23.00 15.94 6.39
CA ALA A 115 -22.14 16.35 5.28
C ALA A 115 -22.94 16.55 3.98
N ALA A 116 -23.88 15.65 3.68
CA ALA A 116 -24.75 15.78 2.51
C ALA A 116 -25.69 16.98 2.61
N LEU A 117 -26.21 17.29 3.80
CA LEU A 117 -27.02 18.49 4.02
C LEU A 117 -26.18 19.77 3.82
N LEU A 118 -24.98 19.83 4.38
CA LEU A 118 -24.07 20.97 4.20
C LEU A 118 -23.72 21.18 2.73
N TYR A 119 -23.45 20.08 2.02
CA TYR A 119 -23.20 20.10 0.57
C TYR A 119 -24.43 20.56 -0.22
N GLY A 120 -25.63 20.12 0.17
CA GLY A 120 -26.89 20.56 -0.42
C GLY A 120 -27.11 22.07 -0.27
N VAL A 121 -26.85 22.62 0.91
CA VAL A 121 -26.93 24.07 1.16
C VAL A 121 -25.94 24.82 0.25
N ALA A 122 -24.70 24.36 0.17
CA ALA A 122 -23.72 24.96 -0.73
C ALA A 122 -24.14 24.88 -2.21
N THR A 123 -24.71 23.74 -2.63
CA THR A 123 -25.22 23.55 -3.99
C THR A 123 -26.31 24.57 -4.32
N VAL A 124 -27.26 24.80 -3.39
CA VAL A 124 -28.31 25.82 -3.55
C VAL A 124 -27.70 27.22 -3.66
N LEU A 125 -26.69 27.55 -2.84
CA LEU A 125 -25.99 28.84 -2.91
C LEU A 125 -25.28 29.04 -4.25
N VAL A 126 -24.63 28.01 -4.79
CA VAL A 126 -23.98 28.04 -6.10
C VAL A 126 -25.00 28.26 -7.21
N CYS A 127 -26.14 27.56 -7.18
CA CYS A 127 -27.23 27.77 -8.13
C CYS A 127 -27.81 29.19 -8.02
N ALA A 128 -28.00 29.71 -6.81
CA ALA A 128 -28.47 31.07 -6.59
C ALA A 128 -27.48 32.12 -7.14
N ALA A 129 -26.16 31.90 -6.95
CA ALA A 129 -25.12 32.74 -7.52
C ALA A 129 -25.12 32.72 -9.07
N ALA A 130 -25.41 31.56 -9.67
CA ALA A 130 -25.57 31.44 -11.11
C ALA A 130 -26.77 32.24 -11.62
N LEU A 131 -27.93 32.11 -10.96
CA LEU A 131 -29.15 32.85 -11.31
C LEU A 131 -29.01 34.36 -11.12
N ALA A 132 -28.20 34.78 -10.14
CA ALA A 132 -27.87 36.19 -9.91
C ALA A 132 -26.84 36.75 -10.92
N GLY A 133 -26.29 35.93 -11.81
CA GLY A 133 -25.32 36.34 -12.81
C GLY A 133 -23.92 36.61 -12.27
N TRP A 134 -23.56 36.05 -11.10
CA TRP A 134 -22.25 36.24 -10.47
C TRP A 134 -21.17 35.28 -10.98
N LEU A 135 -21.56 34.27 -11.78
CA LEU A 135 -20.63 33.28 -12.33
C LEU A 135 -20.23 33.63 -13.76
N HIS A 136 -18.95 33.45 -14.07
CA HIS A 136 -18.36 33.64 -15.39
C HIS A 136 -18.80 32.54 -16.37
N PRO A 137 -18.89 32.88 -17.68
CA PRO A 137 -19.32 31.94 -18.72
C PRO A 137 -18.41 30.71 -18.87
N TRP A 138 -18.96 29.64 -19.45
CA TRP A 138 -18.30 28.36 -19.65
C TRP A 138 -16.96 28.40 -20.41
N LEU A 139 -16.80 29.37 -21.31
CA LEU A 139 -15.68 29.49 -22.25
C LEU A 139 -14.72 30.65 -21.90
N ASP A 140 -14.79 31.17 -20.68
CA ASP A 140 -13.75 32.09 -20.19
C ASP A 140 -12.39 31.35 -20.18
N PRO A 141 -11.31 31.92 -20.76
CA PRO A 141 -9.98 31.31 -20.76
C PRO A 141 -9.51 30.87 -19.36
N TRP A 142 -9.88 31.63 -18.32
CA TRP A 142 -9.57 31.28 -16.93
C TRP A 142 -10.44 30.14 -16.38
N ALA A 143 -11.66 30.00 -16.90
CA ALA A 143 -12.56 28.90 -16.57
C ALA A 143 -12.16 27.57 -17.25
N ALA A 144 -11.43 27.62 -18.37
CA ALA A 144 -10.96 26.43 -19.09
C ALA A 144 -9.73 25.75 -18.41
N LEU A 145 -8.95 26.50 -17.64
CA LEU A 145 -7.78 26.00 -16.89
C LEU A 145 -8.16 24.99 -15.79
N ILE A 146 -9.38 25.11 -15.25
CA ILE A 146 -9.88 24.28 -14.15
C ILE A 146 -10.28 22.87 -14.58
N PRO A 147 -11.08 22.65 -15.63
CA PRO A 147 -11.33 21.29 -16.11
C PRO A 147 -10.04 20.62 -16.57
N THR A 148 -9.06 21.34 -17.13
CA THR A 148 -7.75 20.76 -17.46
C THR A 148 -6.93 20.37 -16.23
N ALA A 149 -6.88 21.22 -15.19
CA ALA A 149 -6.20 20.88 -13.93
C ALA A 149 -6.91 19.75 -13.19
N GLY A 150 -8.25 19.76 -13.18
CA GLY A 150 -9.10 18.69 -12.65
C GLY A 150 -8.90 17.36 -13.38
N LEU A 151 -8.81 17.37 -14.71
CA LEU A 151 -8.49 16.20 -15.53
C LEU A 151 -7.08 15.66 -15.28
N ALA A 152 -6.09 16.54 -15.14
CA ALA A 152 -4.73 16.14 -14.79
C ALA A 152 -4.67 15.48 -13.41
N LEU A 153 -5.36 16.08 -12.42
CA LEU A 153 -5.45 15.51 -11.07
C LEU A 153 -6.19 14.16 -11.08
N LEU A 154 -7.30 14.07 -11.82
CA LEU A 154 -8.05 12.84 -12.10
C LEU A 154 -7.18 11.76 -12.73
N ALA A 155 -6.35 12.10 -13.70
CA ALA A 155 -5.45 11.15 -14.36
C ALA A 155 -4.35 10.67 -13.41
N LEU A 156 -3.81 11.56 -12.58
CA LEU A 156 -2.74 11.22 -11.63
C LEU A 156 -3.25 10.32 -10.50
N VAL A 157 -4.43 10.64 -9.99
CA VAL A 157 -5.13 9.87 -8.97
C VAL A 157 -5.65 8.56 -9.55
N GLY A 158 -6.32 8.61 -10.71
CA GLY A 158 -6.78 7.43 -11.44
C GLY A 158 -5.64 6.48 -11.77
N ARG A 159 -4.49 6.98 -12.19
CA ARG A 159 -3.26 6.19 -12.35
C ARG A 159 -2.86 5.50 -11.05
N HIS A 160 -2.95 6.18 -9.90
CA HIS A 160 -2.62 5.59 -8.60
C HIS A 160 -3.61 4.48 -8.19
N PHE A 161 -4.92 4.66 -8.43
CA PHE A 161 -5.93 3.62 -8.16
C PHE A 161 -5.93 2.47 -9.17
N LEU A 162 -5.55 2.74 -10.41
CA LEU A 162 -5.39 1.73 -11.47
C LEU A 162 -4.02 1.05 -11.42
N TRP A 163 -3.07 1.59 -10.65
CA TRP A 163 -1.82 0.92 -10.38
C TRP A 163 -2.11 -0.27 -9.48
N ARG A 164 -2.41 -1.39 -10.12
CA ARG A 164 -2.22 -2.70 -9.54
C ARG A 164 -0.72 -2.81 -9.31
N GLY A 165 -0.28 -2.76 -8.06
CA GLY A 165 0.93 -3.49 -7.71
C GLY A 165 0.76 -4.90 -8.28
N HIS A 166 1.83 -5.48 -8.85
CA HIS A 166 1.82 -6.91 -9.15
C HIS A 166 1.55 -7.63 -7.83
N ALA A 167 0.27 -7.84 -7.51
CA ALA A 167 -0.12 -8.91 -6.65
C ALA A 167 0.21 -10.13 -7.49
N GLU A 168 1.37 -10.73 -7.22
CA GLU A 168 1.54 -12.14 -7.51
C GLU A 168 0.24 -12.81 -7.08
N SER A 169 -0.51 -13.30 -8.05
CA SER A 169 -1.75 -13.98 -7.78
C SER A 169 -1.39 -15.17 -6.93
N PHE A 170 -1.65 -15.09 -5.62
CA PHE A 170 -1.59 -16.25 -4.77
C PHE A 170 -2.69 -17.19 -5.28
N GLN A 171 -2.29 -18.16 -6.11
CA GLN A 171 -3.21 -19.19 -6.56
C GLN A 171 -3.54 -20.04 -5.33
N PRO A 172 -4.82 -20.18 -4.95
CA PRO A 172 -5.19 -21.11 -3.91
C PRO A 172 -4.67 -22.47 -4.33
N VAL A 173 -3.87 -23.10 -3.46
CA VAL A 173 -3.38 -24.46 -3.67
C VAL A 173 -4.60 -25.33 -3.96
N ASN A 174 -4.70 -25.84 -5.18
CA ASN A 174 -5.69 -26.83 -5.54
C ASN A 174 -5.21 -28.15 -4.92
N ASP A 175 -5.78 -28.55 -3.78
CA ASP A 175 -5.41 -29.78 -3.06
C ASP A 175 -5.54 -31.08 -3.90
N ASN A 176 -6.10 -30.99 -5.11
CA ASN A 176 -6.30 -32.12 -6.02
C ASN A 176 -5.25 -32.24 -7.14
N ASP A 177 -4.36 -31.25 -7.32
CA ASP A 177 -3.19 -31.37 -8.18
C ASP A 177 -1.95 -31.42 -7.29
N PRO A 178 -1.12 -32.49 -7.32
CA PRO A 178 0.19 -32.41 -6.68
C PRO A 178 0.89 -31.20 -7.29
N PRO A 179 1.34 -30.22 -6.49
CA PRO A 179 1.96 -29.04 -7.04
C PRO A 179 3.24 -29.52 -7.74
N GLU A 180 3.22 -29.54 -9.05
CA GLU A 180 4.44 -29.58 -9.84
C GLU A 180 5.06 -28.18 -9.68
N ARG A 181 5.56 -27.90 -8.47
CA ARG A 181 6.48 -26.79 -8.23
C ARG A 181 7.64 -27.09 -9.15
N SER A 182 7.71 -26.36 -10.26
CA SER A 182 8.94 -26.30 -11.05
C SER A 182 9.97 -25.58 -10.19
N ILE A 183 10.59 -26.31 -9.27
CA ILE A 183 11.69 -25.84 -8.45
C ILE A 183 12.78 -25.44 -9.45
N PRO A 184 13.11 -24.15 -9.59
CA PRO A 184 14.12 -23.73 -10.54
C PRO A 184 15.44 -24.43 -10.19
N PRO A 185 16.15 -25.05 -11.15
CA PRO A 185 17.34 -25.81 -10.82
C PRO A 185 18.43 -24.87 -10.29
N VAL A 186 18.87 -25.11 -9.06
CA VAL A 186 20.02 -24.41 -8.47
C VAL A 186 21.24 -25.30 -8.63
N HIS A 187 22.25 -24.79 -9.33
CA HIS A 187 23.46 -25.55 -9.66
C HIS A 187 24.64 -25.19 -8.77
N ARG A 188 24.71 -23.96 -8.26
CA ARG A 188 25.79 -23.48 -7.40
C ARG A 188 25.20 -22.72 -6.22
N VAL A 189 25.62 -23.08 -5.02
CA VAL A 189 25.10 -22.52 -3.77
C VAL A 189 26.19 -21.83 -2.96
N ARG A 190 25.82 -20.76 -2.29
CA ARG A 190 26.66 -20.05 -1.33
C ARG A 190 26.00 -20.08 0.04
N LEU A 191 26.74 -20.55 1.04
CA LEU A 191 26.33 -20.53 2.44
C LEU A 191 26.89 -19.28 3.11
N GLN A 192 26.03 -18.47 3.72
CA GLN A 192 26.45 -17.32 4.53
C GLN A 192 25.45 -17.08 5.68
N PRO A 193 25.90 -16.54 6.82
CA PRO A 193 25.00 -16.08 7.86
C PRO A 193 24.25 -14.84 7.34
N SER A 194 22.93 -14.86 7.44
CA SER A 194 22.09 -13.73 7.04
C SER A 194 21.01 -13.44 8.07
N TRP A 195 20.92 -12.20 8.54
CA TRP A 195 19.82 -11.75 9.37
C TRP A 195 18.65 -11.32 8.49
N HIS A 196 17.48 -11.94 8.68
CA HIS A 196 16.28 -11.69 7.86
C HIS A 196 16.45 -11.99 6.35
N GLY A 197 17.52 -12.67 5.98
CA GLY A 197 17.80 -13.13 4.61
C GLY A 197 17.82 -14.65 4.51
N PHE A 198 18.07 -15.15 3.30
CA PHE A 198 18.25 -16.57 3.06
C PHE A 198 19.70 -16.98 3.37
N PRO A 199 19.93 -17.97 4.24
CA PRO A 199 21.28 -18.42 4.57
C PRO A 199 21.95 -19.18 3.41
N LEU A 200 21.14 -19.69 2.48
CA LEU A 200 21.57 -20.29 1.22
C LEU A 200 21.22 -19.35 0.07
N LEU A 201 22.21 -19.02 -0.77
CA LEU A 201 22.02 -18.23 -1.97
C LEU A 201 22.44 -19.02 -3.20
N ASP A 202 21.86 -18.70 -4.33
CA ASP A 202 22.39 -19.08 -5.63
C ASP A 202 23.67 -18.26 -5.88
N ALA A 203 24.80 -18.95 -6.04
CA ALA A 203 26.10 -18.31 -6.20
C ALA A 203 26.24 -17.53 -7.53
N ASP A 204 25.44 -17.89 -8.54
CA ASP A 204 25.49 -17.27 -9.86
C ASP A 204 24.61 -16.01 -9.94
N THR A 205 23.43 -16.04 -9.30
CA THR A 205 22.48 -14.92 -9.33
C THR A 205 22.55 -14.02 -8.09
N GLY A 206 23.11 -14.50 -6.98
CA GLY A 206 23.09 -13.82 -5.69
C GLY A 206 21.71 -13.77 -5.03
N MET A 207 20.73 -14.49 -5.57
CA MET A 207 19.37 -14.56 -5.03
C MET A 207 19.29 -15.57 -3.89
N GLY A 208 18.48 -15.27 -2.89
CA GLY A 208 18.20 -16.20 -1.80
C GLY A 208 17.41 -17.42 -2.27
N VAL A 209 17.76 -18.60 -1.74
CA VAL A 209 17.16 -19.88 -2.10
C VAL A 209 16.55 -20.53 -0.86
N THR A 210 15.32 -21.02 -0.98
CA THR A 210 14.69 -21.85 0.04
C THR A 210 15.37 -23.22 0.05
N TYR A 211 16.23 -23.46 1.04
CA TYR A 211 17.06 -24.69 1.09
C TYR A 211 16.21 -25.96 1.25
N ASP A 212 15.03 -25.89 1.88
CA ASP A 212 14.12 -27.02 2.09
C ASP A 212 13.70 -27.75 0.80
N ASP A 213 13.75 -27.05 -0.35
CA ASP A 213 13.40 -27.63 -1.64
C ASP A 213 14.55 -28.47 -2.26
N TYR A 214 15.78 -28.38 -1.74
CA TYR A 214 16.98 -28.98 -2.35
C TYR A 214 17.79 -29.88 -1.42
N VAL A 215 17.56 -29.80 -0.11
CA VAL A 215 18.33 -30.56 0.89
C VAL A 215 17.42 -31.49 1.70
N PRO A 216 17.96 -32.59 2.25
CA PRO A 216 17.25 -33.39 3.23
C PRO A 216 16.80 -32.57 4.44
N GLU A 217 15.65 -32.91 5.02
CA GLU A 217 15.03 -32.19 6.15
C GLU A 217 15.99 -31.98 7.33
N ASP A 218 16.80 -32.97 7.67
CA ASP A 218 17.79 -32.89 8.75
C ASP A 218 18.90 -31.86 8.47
N LEU A 219 19.29 -31.68 7.20
CA LEU A 219 20.23 -30.65 6.81
C LEU A 219 19.56 -29.27 6.77
N GLY A 220 18.29 -29.19 6.36
CA GLY A 220 17.50 -27.97 6.39
C GLY A 220 17.38 -27.40 7.82
N ASP A 221 17.02 -28.26 8.77
CA ASP A 221 16.94 -27.89 10.20
C ASP A 221 18.29 -27.39 10.75
N ARG A 222 19.39 -28.03 10.36
CA ARG A 222 20.75 -27.61 10.75
C ARG A 222 21.12 -26.25 10.16
N ILE A 223 20.81 -26.00 8.90
CA ILE A 223 21.01 -24.70 8.24
C ILE A 223 20.20 -23.63 8.97
N TYR A 224 18.93 -23.91 9.29
CA TYR A 224 18.07 -22.98 10.03
C TYR A 224 18.65 -22.65 11.41
N ALA A 225 19.01 -23.67 12.19
CA ALA A 225 19.58 -23.48 13.53
C ALA A 225 20.89 -22.70 13.50
N TRP A 226 21.77 -23.02 12.55
CA TRP A 226 23.02 -22.29 12.34
C TRP A 226 22.76 -20.82 11.97
N ALA A 227 21.86 -20.55 11.03
CA ALA A 227 21.53 -19.19 10.60
C ALA A 227 20.95 -18.29 11.73
N HIS A 228 20.43 -18.88 12.81
CA HIS A 228 19.85 -18.17 13.95
C HIS A 228 20.73 -18.20 15.21
N ALA A 229 21.93 -18.79 15.15
CA ALA A 229 22.81 -18.95 16.31
C ALA A 229 23.67 -17.71 16.64
N PHE A 230 23.57 -16.64 15.83
CA PHE A 230 24.27 -15.37 16.06
C PHE A 230 23.27 -14.21 16.14
N HIS A 231 23.65 -13.11 16.81
CA HIS A 231 22.90 -11.87 16.75
C HIS A 231 23.40 -11.02 15.59
N ALA A 232 22.51 -10.29 14.93
CA ALA A 232 22.90 -9.33 13.92
C ALA A 232 22.02 -8.09 13.99
N GLY A 233 22.60 -6.96 13.60
CA GLY A 233 21.88 -5.73 13.36
C GLY A 233 22.04 -5.33 11.90
N ASP A 234 20.95 -4.84 11.31
CA ASP A 234 21.00 -4.09 10.06
C ASP A 234 20.81 -2.62 10.43
N ASP A 235 21.88 -1.83 10.39
CA ASP A 235 21.72 -0.38 10.47
C ASP A 235 21.17 0.08 9.12
N HIS A 236 19.85 0.19 9.02
CA HIS A 236 19.15 0.61 7.81
C HIS A 236 19.59 2.00 7.29
N ILE A 237 20.37 2.76 8.07
CA ILE A 237 20.96 4.05 7.67
C ILE A 237 22.32 3.86 6.96
N VAL A 238 23.08 2.83 7.33
CA VAL A 238 24.48 2.62 6.88
C VAL A 238 24.65 1.37 5.99
N GLN A 239 23.64 0.50 5.90
CA GLN A 239 23.66 -0.76 5.13
C GLN A 239 24.85 -1.69 5.48
N GLU A 240 25.32 -1.65 6.72
CA GLU A 240 26.46 -2.45 7.16
C GLU A 240 25.98 -3.66 7.97
N PHE A 241 26.15 -4.86 7.41
CA PHE A 241 25.80 -6.12 8.04
C PHE A 241 26.96 -6.62 8.91
N TRP A 242 26.67 -6.87 10.20
CA TRP A 242 27.64 -7.42 11.16
C TRP A 242 27.05 -8.59 11.94
N CYS A 243 27.91 -9.53 12.35
CA CYS A 243 27.54 -10.64 13.23
C CYS A 243 28.07 -10.40 14.65
N GLN A 244 27.29 -10.73 15.66
CA GLN A 244 27.67 -10.69 17.05
C GLN A 244 27.54 -12.05 17.72
N PHE A 245 28.61 -12.43 18.41
CA PHE A 245 28.70 -13.63 19.21
C PHE A 245 28.87 -13.28 20.70
N PRO A 246 28.49 -14.17 21.63
CA PRO A 246 28.78 -13.97 23.05
C PRO A 246 30.28 -13.83 23.33
N ASP A 247 31.09 -14.65 22.65
CA ASP A 247 32.55 -14.71 22.77
C ASP A 247 33.18 -15.34 21.51
N ALA A 248 34.51 -15.38 21.46
CA ALA A 248 35.27 -15.94 20.33
C ALA A 248 35.15 -17.47 20.23
N GLU A 249 34.85 -18.16 21.33
CA GLU A 249 34.65 -19.61 21.32
C GLU A 249 33.34 -19.98 20.62
N ALA A 250 32.27 -19.23 20.89
CA ALA A 250 30.98 -19.33 20.23
C ALA A 250 31.08 -19.03 18.73
N GLU A 251 31.86 -18.01 18.32
CA GLU A 251 32.13 -17.77 16.90
C GLU A 251 32.85 -18.97 16.27
N THR A 252 33.88 -19.50 16.94
CA THR A 252 34.66 -20.64 16.43
C THR A 252 33.78 -21.88 16.25
N ALA A 253 32.93 -22.18 17.23
CA ALA A 253 31.97 -23.27 17.16
C ALA A 253 30.96 -23.07 16.02
N HIS A 254 30.45 -21.84 15.87
CA HIS A 254 29.53 -21.49 14.79
C HIS A 254 30.18 -21.61 13.40
N ARG A 255 31.44 -21.21 13.25
CA ARG A 255 32.22 -21.39 12.02
C ARG A 255 32.44 -22.88 11.73
N ALA A 256 32.77 -23.68 12.73
CA ALA A 256 32.96 -25.11 12.57
C ALA A 256 31.68 -25.80 12.07
N GLU A 257 30.52 -25.43 12.62
CA GLU A 257 29.23 -25.94 12.16
C GLU A 257 28.92 -25.50 10.73
N GLY A 258 29.18 -24.23 10.38
CA GLY A 258 29.00 -23.74 9.01
C GLY A 258 29.86 -24.51 7.99
N HIS A 259 31.09 -24.87 8.35
CA HIS A 259 31.95 -25.71 7.50
C HIS A 259 31.40 -27.15 7.39
N ALA A 260 30.87 -27.70 8.48
CA ALA A 260 30.25 -29.03 8.45
C ALA A 260 29.00 -29.05 7.55
N ILE A 261 28.20 -27.98 7.57
CA ILE A 261 27.05 -27.79 6.66
C ILE A 261 27.51 -27.64 5.22
N ALA A 262 28.52 -26.82 4.95
CA ALA A 262 29.08 -26.66 3.59
C ALA A 262 29.60 -27.99 3.02
N LEU A 263 30.24 -28.83 3.85
CA LEU A 263 30.66 -30.17 3.46
C LEU A 263 29.47 -31.09 3.13
N ALA A 264 28.37 -31.00 3.88
CA ALA A 264 27.16 -31.76 3.57
C ALA A 264 26.53 -31.29 2.24
N LEU A 265 26.51 -29.98 1.99
CA LEU A 265 26.07 -29.39 0.73
C LEU A 265 26.94 -29.84 -0.45
N VAL A 266 28.25 -30.02 -0.27
CA VAL A 266 29.15 -30.57 -1.30
C VAL A 266 28.73 -31.99 -1.71
N GLY A 267 28.19 -32.79 -0.80
CA GLY A 267 27.64 -34.11 -1.11
C GLY A 267 26.40 -34.08 -2.02
N ILE A 268 25.68 -32.95 -2.06
CA ILE A 268 24.44 -32.76 -2.82
C ILE A 268 24.72 -32.04 -4.14
N PHE A 269 25.42 -30.90 -4.09
CA PHE A 269 25.64 -30.02 -5.24
C PHE A 269 26.98 -30.27 -5.95
N GLY A 270 27.93 -30.96 -5.31
CA GLY A 270 29.27 -31.23 -5.84
C GLY A 270 30.34 -30.23 -5.38
N ALA A 271 31.60 -30.66 -5.35
CA ALA A 271 32.71 -29.92 -4.75
C ALA A 271 33.06 -28.58 -5.42
N GLY A 272 32.66 -28.37 -6.68
CA GLY A 272 32.87 -27.11 -7.41
C GLY A 272 31.70 -26.12 -7.29
N ASN A 273 30.63 -26.52 -6.61
CA ASN A 273 29.34 -25.85 -6.65
C ASN A 273 28.90 -25.31 -5.28
N VAL A 274 29.76 -25.34 -4.27
CA VAL A 274 29.47 -24.83 -2.93
C VAL A 274 30.52 -23.80 -2.54
N GLU A 275 30.06 -22.61 -2.17
CA GLU A 275 30.89 -21.52 -1.65
C GLU A 275 30.56 -21.27 -0.17
N GLY A 276 31.57 -21.11 0.68
CA GLY A 276 31.41 -20.73 2.08
C GLY A 276 31.65 -21.84 3.11
N PRO A 277 31.32 -21.59 4.39
CA PRO A 277 30.55 -20.44 4.88
C PRO A 277 31.31 -19.10 4.77
N ILE A 278 30.66 -18.08 4.19
CA ILE A 278 31.22 -16.73 4.06
C ILE A 278 30.65 -15.84 5.16
N TYR A 279 31.51 -15.17 5.94
CA TYR A 279 31.09 -14.28 7.02
C TYR A 279 31.29 -12.81 6.64
N PRO A 280 30.54 -11.87 7.24
CA PRO A 280 30.84 -10.45 7.13
C PRO A 280 32.21 -10.11 7.71
N ALA A 281 32.76 -8.98 7.26
CA ALA A 281 34.04 -8.49 7.76
C ALA A 281 33.96 -7.96 9.20
N ASP A 282 32.81 -7.43 9.61
CA ASP A 282 32.58 -6.93 10.97
C ASP A 282 31.97 -8.00 11.87
N ILE A 283 32.79 -8.50 12.81
CA ILE A 283 32.40 -9.45 13.85
C ILE A 283 32.55 -8.77 15.22
N ARG A 284 31.48 -8.81 16.02
CA ARG A 284 31.41 -8.19 17.35
C ARG A 284 31.25 -9.24 18.44
N TYR A 285 31.67 -8.90 19.66
CA TYR A 285 31.53 -9.77 20.82
C TYR A 285 30.80 -9.09 21.97
N GLY A 286 30.08 -9.87 22.78
CA GLY A 286 29.43 -9.40 24.01
C GLY A 286 27.91 -9.60 24.01
N LYS A 287 27.23 -9.09 25.04
CA LYS A 287 25.77 -9.21 25.17
C LYS A 287 25.06 -8.35 24.12
N ALA A 288 23.91 -8.82 23.62
CA ALA A 288 23.12 -8.18 22.56
C ALA A 288 22.73 -6.70 22.83
N ASP A 289 22.80 -6.26 24.10
CA ASP A 289 22.47 -4.88 24.54
C ASP A 289 23.71 -3.96 24.67
N GLN A 290 24.93 -4.46 24.40
CA GLN A 290 26.18 -3.73 24.64
C GLN A 290 26.93 -3.31 23.37
N SER A 291 26.37 -3.59 22.18
CA SER A 291 27.01 -3.41 20.87
C SER A 291 26.32 -2.36 19.99
N ARG A 292 25.72 -1.34 20.60
CA ARG A 292 25.41 -0.09 19.90
C ARG A 292 26.61 0.87 19.99
N PRO A 293 27.12 1.40 18.86
CA PRO A 293 27.92 2.62 18.91
C PRO A 293 27.09 3.80 19.44
#